data_AF-A0A2P5THS6-F1
#
_entry.id   AF-A0A2P5THS6-F1
#
_cell.length_a   1.000
_cell.length_b   1.000
_cell.length_c   1.000
_cell.angle_alpha   90.00
_cell.angle_beta   90.00
_cell.angle_gamma   90.00
#
_symmetry.space_group_name_H-M   'P 1'
#
loop_
_entity.id
_entity.type
_entity.pdbx_description
1 polymer ?
#
loop_
_entity_poly.entity_id
_entity_poly.type
_entity_poly.pdbx_seq_one_letter_code
_entity_poly.pdbx_strand_id
1 'polypeptide(L)'
;MSEVRVIDSKELDFSFRGGPPGAAYVARALSPEISPNIGVGFARWEGAEVAWTVLYDEVVFVIEGCFELTANGKKHEVRPGQMLWIPEGTELVYGGHALFGYVVHPGNWKELHGLA
;
A
#
# COMPACT_ATOMS: atom_id res chain seq x y z
N MET A 1 14.16 3.70 24.91
CA MET A 1 15.14 3.80 23.79
C MET A 1 14.41 3.49 22.51
N SER A 2 14.71 4.20 21.42
CA SER A 2 14.17 3.86 20.10
C SER A 2 14.80 2.56 19.60
N GLU A 3 13.97 1.63 19.12
CA GLU A 3 14.40 0.33 18.61
C GLU A 3 14.39 0.34 17.07
N VAL A 4 15.45 -0.17 16.46
CA VAL A 4 15.51 -0.37 15.00
C VAL A 4 15.06 -1.79 14.68
N ARG A 5 14.18 -1.94 13.68
CA ARG A 5 13.61 -3.23 13.28
C ARG A 5 13.90 -3.54 11.82
N VAL A 6 14.33 -4.77 11.55
CA VAL A 6 14.37 -5.34 10.19
C VAL A 6 13.07 -6.13 10.00
N ILE A 7 12.43 -5.97 8.85
CA ILE A 7 11.17 -6.64 8.53
C ILE A 7 11.35 -7.38 7.20
N ASP A 8 11.18 -8.70 7.22
CA ASP A 8 11.06 -9.50 6.01
C ASP A 8 9.58 -9.66 5.66
N SER A 9 9.20 -9.22 4.46
CA SER A 9 7.84 -9.42 3.93
C SER A 9 7.38 -10.88 3.95
N LYS A 10 8.30 -11.85 3.90
CA LYS A 10 8.00 -13.29 3.96
C LYS A 10 7.49 -13.76 5.32
N GLU A 11 7.75 -12.99 6.37
CA GLU A 11 7.34 -13.31 7.74
C GLU A 11 6.01 -12.63 8.13
N LEU A 12 5.42 -11.84 7.22
CA LEU A 12 4.18 -11.13 7.50
C LEU A 12 2.94 -11.91 7.05
N ASP A 13 1.88 -11.77 7.82
CA ASP A 13 0.56 -12.28 7.46
C ASP A 13 -0.16 -11.33 6.50
N PHE A 14 -0.35 -11.79 5.27
CA PHE A 14 -1.05 -11.07 4.22
C PHE A 14 -2.56 -11.26 4.34
N SER A 15 -3.27 -10.17 4.61
CA SER A 15 -4.73 -10.14 4.69
C SER A 15 -5.34 -9.86 3.32
N PHE A 16 -6.37 -10.61 2.95
CA PHE A 16 -7.10 -10.41 1.70
C PHE A 16 -7.75 -9.02 1.66
N ARG A 17 -7.61 -8.32 0.54
CA ARG A 17 -8.04 -6.93 0.35
C ARG A 17 -9.05 -6.73 -0.77
N GLY A 18 -9.02 -7.55 -1.82
CA GLY A 18 -9.90 -7.39 -2.98
C GLY A 18 -9.74 -8.45 -4.07
N GLY A 19 -10.72 -8.49 -4.96
CA GLY A 19 -10.96 -9.54 -5.96
C GLY A 19 -12.44 -9.96 -5.97
N PRO A 20 -12.96 -10.65 -7.01
CA PRO A 20 -12.37 -10.99 -8.35
C PRO A 20 -12.17 -9.77 -9.28
N PRO A 21 -11.51 -9.86 -10.47
CA PRO A 21 -11.07 -11.06 -11.22
C PRO A 21 -9.78 -11.73 -10.71
N GLY A 22 -8.97 -11.03 -9.93
CA GLY A 22 -7.77 -11.59 -9.30
C GLY A 22 -7.85 -11.55 -7.77
N ALA A 23 -6.69 -11.48 -7.12
CA ALA A 23 -6.61 -11.27 -5.68
C ALA A 23 -5.65 -10.13 -5.32
N ALA A 24 -5.94 -9.43 -4.24
CA ALA A 24 -5.09 -8.41 -3.65
C ALA A 24 -4.92 -8.70 -2.16
N TYR A 25 -3.71 -8.50 -1.65
CA TYR A 25 -3.38 -8.74 -0.25
C TYR A 25 -2.53 -7.61 0.32
N VAL A 26 -2.73 -7.30 1.59
CA VAL A 26 -1.96 -6.29 2.33
C VAL A 26 -1.48 -6.85 3.65
N ALA A 27 -0.25 -6.50 4.03
CA ALA A 27 0.36 -6.88 5.28
C ALA A 27 0.93 -5.63 5.96
N ARG A 28 0.45 -5.33 7.17
CA ARG A 28 0.99 -4.22 7.97
C ARG A 28 2.30 -4.68 8.61
N ALA A 29 3.38 -3.97 8.30
CA ALA A 29 4.72 -4.26 8.83
C ALA A 29 4.92 -3.68 10.23
N LEU A 30 4.38 -2.48 10.49
CA LEU A 30 4.46 -1.80 11.78
C LEU A 30 3.07 -1.44 12.30
N SER A 31 2.79 -1.82 13.55
CA SER A 31 1.57 -1.42 14.23
C SER A 31 1.62 0.07 14.63
N PRO A 32 0.47 0.75 14.79
CA PRO A 32 0.43 2.14 15.22
C PRO A 32 1.13 2.41 16.56
N GLU A 33 1.15 1.41 17.46
CA GLU A 33 1.85 1.50 18.75
C GLU A 33 3.37 1.55 18.58
N ILE A 34 3.90 0.93 17.53
CA ILE A 34 5.34 0.94 17.20
C ILE A 34 5.69 2.17 16.35
N SER A 35 4.84 2.52 15.38
CA SER A 35 5.05 3.66 14.48
C SER A 35 3.78 4.50 14.36
N PRO A 36 3.59 5.51 15.24
CA PRO A 36 2.38 6.34 15.24
C PRO A 36 2.35 7.36 14.09
N ASN A 37 3.51 7.76 13.58
CA ASN A 37 3.62 8.84 12.60
C ASN A 37 3.42 8.37 11.16
N ILE A 38 3.91 7.16 10.83
CA ILE A 38 3.83 6.59 9.49
C ILE A 38 3.30 5.16 9.56
N GLY A 39 2.49 4.78 8.57
CA GLY A 39 2.11 3.39 8.36
C GLY A 39 3.06 2.77 7.35
N VAL A 40 3.57 1.59 7.63
CA VAL A 40 4.48 0.87 6.73
C VAL A 40 3.95 -0.54 6.54
N GLY A 41 4.04 -1.05 5.31
CA GLY A 41 3.60 -2.40 5.00
C GLY A 41 4.04 -2.88 3.63
N PHE A 42 3.58 -4.08 3.30
CA PHE A 42 3.77 -4.71 2.01
C PHE A 42 2.41 -5.08 1.42
N ALA A 43 2.35 -5.15 0.11
CA ALA A 43 1.16 -5.54 -0.61
C ALA A 43 1.52 -6.44 -1.79
N ARG A 44 0.63 -7.38 -2.08
CA ARG A 44 0.74 -8.30 -3.22
C ARG A 44 -0.53 -8.22 -4.04
N TRP A 45 -0.37 -7.84 -5.31
CA TRP A 45 -1.44 -7.81 -6.30
C TRP A 45 -1.25 -8.96 -7.27
N GLU A 46 -2.34 -9.68 -7.53
CA GLU A 46 -2.42 -10.84 -8.41
C GLU A 46 -3.60 -10.67 -9.37
N GLY A 47 -3.60 -9.54 -10.10
CA GLY A 47 -4.61 -9.24 -11.13
C GLY A 47 -5.95 -8.74 -10.59
N ALA A 48 -6.05 -8.42 -9.30
CA ALA A 48 -7.24 -7.74 -8.76
C ALA A 48 -7.24 -6.26 -9.14
N GLU A 49 -8.44 -5.71 -9.32
CA GLU A 49 -8.67 -4.27 -9.43
C GLU A 49 -9.40 -3.79 -8.17
N VAL A 50 -8.82 -2.82 -7.45
CA VAL A 50 -9.36 -2.33 -6.18
C VAL A 50 -9.52 -0.81 -6.24
N ALA A 51 -10.77 -0.36 -6.33
CA ALA A 51 -11.10 1.06 -6.24
C ALA A 51 -10.96 1.58 -4.81
N TRP A 52 -10.35 2.75 -4.65
CA TRP A 52 -10.11 3.37 -3.35
C TRP A 52 -9.95 4.89 -3.49
N THR A 53 -10.32 5.63 -2.45
CA THR A 53 -9.95 7.04 -2.28
C THR A 53 -8.93 7.09 -1.16
N VAL A 54 -7.68 7.48 -1.45
CA VAL A 54 -6.64 7.56 -0.42
C VAL A 54 -6.94 8.69 0.56
N LEU A 55 -6.85 8.41 1.85
CA LEU A 55 -7.13 9.36 2.94
C LEU A 55 -5.83 9.77 3.66
N TYR A 56 -4.72 9.69 2.94
CA TYR A 56 -3.35 9.89 3.39
C TYR A 56 -2.46 10.08 2.15
N ASP A 57 -1.29 10.68 2.35
CA ASP A 57 -0.20 10.57 1.39
C ASP A 57 0.32 9.12 1.38
N GLU A 58 0.56 8.56 0.20
CA GLU A 58 1.11 7.22 0.03
C GLU A 58 2.32 7.24 -0.91
N VAL A 59 3.37 6.52 -0.53
CA VAL A 59 4.49 6.19 -1.41
C VAL A 59 4.58 4.68 -1.57
N VAL A 60 4.62 4.21 -2.81
CA VAL A 60 4.76 2.80 -3.18
C VAL A 60 6.14 2.56 -3.80
N PHE A 61 6.83 1.53 -3.34
CA PHE A 61 8.10 1.04 -3.88
C PHE A 61 7.91 -0.38 -4.42
N VAL A 62 8.08 -0.56 -5.72
CA VAL A 62 7.87 -1.87 -6.35
C VAL A 62 9.12 -2.74 -6.18
N ILE A 63 8.90 -3.97 -5.72
CA ILE A 63 9.95 -4.96 -5.45
C ILE A 63 9.97 -5.99 -6.59
N GLU A 64 8.81 -6.50 -6.97
CA GLU A 64 8.65 -7.48 -8.06
C GLU A 64 7.44 -7.14 -8.93
N GLY A 65 7.50 -7.51 -10.21
CA GLY A 65 6.35 -7.44 -11.12
C GLY A 65 6.07 -6.06 -11.70
N CYS A 66 4.79 -5.74 -11.88
CA CYS A 66 4.32 -4.45 -12.42
C CYS A 66 3.06 -4.03 -11.65
N PHE A 67 3.22 -3.02 -10.81
CA PHE A 67 2.10 -2.39 -10.12
C PHE A 67 1.44 -1.40 -11.05
N GLU A 68 0.11 -1.45 -11.12
CA GLU A 68 -0.66 -0.56 -11.97
C GLU A 68 -1.56 0.31 -11.11
N LEU A 69 -1.69 1.58 -11.49
CA LEU A 69 -2.60 2.51 -10.85
C LEU A 69 -3.28 3.38 -11.88
N THR A 70 -4.61 3.41 -11.85
CA THR A 70 -5.38 4.35 -12.67
C THR A 70 -5.92 5.45 -11.80
N ALA A 71 -5.55 6.70 -12.09
CA ALA A 71 -6.05 7.89 -11.41
C ALA A 71 -6.17 9.04 -12.41
N ASN A 72 -7.17 9.91 -12.25
CA ASN A 72 -7.38 11.08 -13.11
C ASN A 72 -7.40 10.74 -14.62
N GLY A 73 -8.01 9.60 -14.97
CA GLY A 73 -8.09 9.11 -16.36
C GLY A 73 -6.77 8.63 -16.96
N LYS A 74 -5.69 8.54 -16.16
CA LYS A 74 -4.37 8.09 -16.59
C LYS A 74 -3.98 6.80 -15.89
N LYS A 75 -3.49 5.84 -16.67
CA LYS A 75 -2.86 4.62 -16.15
C LYS A 75 -1.36 4.84 -15.95
N HIS A 76 -0.87 4.42 -14.79
CA HIS A 76 0.53 4.42 -14.41
C HIS A 76 0.98 2.97 -14.23
N GLU A 77 2.14 2.64 -14.79
CA GLU A 77 2.83 1.36 -14.57
C GLU A 77 4.11 1.62 -13.79
N VAL A 78 4.31 0.89 -12.71
CA VAL A 78 5.44 1.05 -11.79
C VAL A 78 6.14 -0.29 -11.67
N ARG A 79 7.44 -0.31 -11.94
CA ARG A 79 8.27 -1.52 -12.04
C ARG A 79 9.39 -1.50 -10.99
N PRO A 80 10.09 -2.62 -10.74
CA PRO A 80 11.16 -2.68 -9.76
C PRO A 80 12.20 -1.58 -9.96
N GLY A 81 12.58 -0.94 -8.85
CA GLY A 81 13.48 0.23 -8.85
C GLY A 81 12.79 1.57 -9.10
N GLN A 82 11.47 1.58 -9.35
CA GLN A 82 10.65 2.79 -9.46
C GLN A 82 9.79 2.98 -8.20
N MET A 83 9.36 4.22 -7.98
CA MET A 83 8.40 4.56 -6.94
C MET A 83 7.23 5.35 -7.51
N LEU A 84 6.09 5.29 -6.81
CA LEU A 84 4.92 6.12 -7.07
C LEU A 84 4.58 6.89 -5.79
N TRP A 85 4.31 8.19 -5.92
CA TRP A 85 3.72 8.99 -4.86
C TRP A 85 2.28 9.33 -5.25
N ILE A 86 1.37 9.17 -4.29
CA ILE A 86 -0.06 9.39 -4.43
C ILE A 86 -0.48 10.37 -3.32
N PRO A 87 -0.98 11.57 -3.67
CA PRO A 87 -1.41 12.54 -2.67
C PRO A 87 -2.75 12.18 -2.04
N GLU A 88 -2.96 12.59 -0.79
CA GLU A 88 -4.24 12.46 -0.08
C GLU A 88 -5.42 13.00 -0.91
N GLY A 89 -6.56 12.31 -0.83
CA GLY A 89 -7.79 12.66 -1.56
C GLY A 89 -7.84 12.12 -2.98
N THR A 90 -6.82 11.42 -3.46
CA THR A 90 -6.82 10.85 -4.82
C THR A 90 -7.79 9.67 -4.92
N GLU A 91 -8.76 9.76 -5.83
CA GLU A 91 -9.55 8.63 -6.29
C GLU A 91 -8.77 7.82 -7.32
N LEU A 92 -8.70 6.50 -7.12
CA LEU A 92 -7.86 5.63 -7.92
C LEU A 92 -8.38 4.19 -7.96
N VAL A 93 -7.80 3.42 -8.88
CA VAL A 93 -7.93 1.96 -8.95
C VAL A 93 -6.54 1.34 -8.95
N TYR A 94 -6.25 0.54 -7.92
CA TYR A 94 -5.04 -0.28 -7.84
C TYR A 94 -5.18 -1.55 -8.68
N GLY A 95 -4.13 -1.95 -9.38
CA GLY A 95 -4.13 -3.12 -10.25
C GLY A 95 -2.75 -3.74 -10.46
N GLY A 96 -2.68 -4.67 -11.41
CA GLY A 96 -1.44 -5.30 -11.86
C GLY A 96 -1.10 -6.61 -11.16
N HIS A 97 0.15 -7.03 -11.35
CA HIS A 97 0.74 -8.24 -10.77
C HIS A 97 2.09 -7.88 -10.16
N ALA A 98 2.12 -7.64 -8.85
CA ALA A 98 3.30 -7.08 -8.19
C ALA A 98 3.39 -7.41 -6.70
N LEU A 99 4.63 -7.42 -6.20
CA LEU A 99 4.95 -7.26 -4.78
C LEU A 99 5.55 -5.87 -4.59
N PHE A 100 5.03 -5.11 -3.63
CA PHE A 100 5.51 -3.76 -3.35
C PHE A 100 5.44 -3.42 -1.86
N GLY A 101 6.33 -2.53 -1.42
CA GLY A 101 6.25 -1.90 -0.11
C GLY A 101 5.49 -0.57 -0.22
N TYR A 102 4.84 -0.16 0.85
CA TYR A 102 4.20 1.14 0.93
C TYR A 102 4.53 1.86 2.24
N VAL A 103 4.53 3.19 2.18
CA VAL A 103 4.58 4.09 3.33
C VAL A 103 3.43 5.07 3.22
N VAL A 104 2.69 5.26 4.31
CA VAL A 104 1.59 6.21 4.38
C VAL A 104 1.80 7.22 5.51
N HIS A 105 1.35 8.45 5.30
CA HIS A 105 1.31 9.48 6.32
C HIS A 105 -0.02 10.25 6.24
N PRO A 106 -0.72 10.48 7.37
CA PRO A 106 -0.40 10.02 8.73
C PRO A 106 -0.63 8.52 8.95
N GLY A 107 0.19 7.88 9.78
CA GLY A 107 0.10 6.44 10.07
C GLY A 107 -1.20 6.02 10.77
N ASN A 108 -1.81 6.93 11.52
CA ASN A 108 -3.08 6.78 12.23
C ASN A 108 -4.27 7.37 11.45
N TRP A 109 -4.19 7.49 10.12
CA TRP A 109 -5.26 8.02 9.27
C TRP A 109 -6.65 7.45 9.58
N LYS A 110 -6.76 6.16 9.94
CA LYS A 110 -8.05 5.55 10.32
C LYS A 110 -8.70 6.26 11.51
N GLU A 111 -7.94 6.56 12.55
CA GLU A 111 -8.44 7.26 13.74
C GLU A 111 -8.83 8.69 13.38
N LEU A 112 -8.00 9.38 12.59
CA LEU A 112 -8.24 10.76 12.16
C LEU A 112 -9.52 10.90 11.31
N HIS A 113 -9.87 9.86 10.56
CA HIS A 113 -11.08 9.80 9.73
C HIS A 113 -12.26 9.05 10.41
N GLY A 114 -12.13 8.63 11.67
CA GLY A 114 -13.21 7.96 12.42
C GLY A 114 -13.57 6.55 11.91
N LEU A 115 -12.59 5.83 11.35
CA LEU A 115 -12.71 4.50 10.74
C LEU A 115 -12.04 3.38 11.56
N ALA A 116 -11.70 3.65 12.83
CA ALA A 116 -11.05 2.73 13.76
C ALA A 116 -12.08 1.89 14.54
#